data_AF-A0A520YH28-F1
#
_entry.id   AF-A0A520YH28-F1
#
_cell.length_a   1.000
_cell.length_b   1.000
_cell.length_c   1.000
_cell.angle_alpha   90.00
_cell.angle_beta   90.00
_cell.angle_gamma   90.00
#
_symmetry.space_group_name_H-M   'P 1'
#
loop_
_entity.id
_entity.type
_entity.pdbx_description
1 polymer ?
#
loop_
_entity_poly.entity_id
_entity_poly.type
_entity_poly.pdbx_seq_one_letter_code
_entity_poly.pdbx_strand_id
1 'polypeptide(L)'
;MQDAIHIDDLASPVYSELQRSILDYGKTLAVSLDAGEILREAEAAVALDDFGSMDFVQRLELLCDEWRNNASLNNLGKTSLRNKLSLYARNRLLIRDLLNRHPEIHQVEIRAPIIVAGLPRSGTTHLLNLMAADKRLRSLPLWESYEPVPTPAERALAGGTDPRYKRCQDA
;
A
#
# COMPACT_ATOMS: atom_id res chain seq x y z
N MET A 1 37.00 7.57 27.81
CA MET A 1 36.50 8.51 26.78
C MET A 1 35.56 7.71 25.90
N GLN A 2 34.30 8.09 25.79
CA GLN A 2 33.42 7.52 24.76
C GLN A 2 33.76 8.22 23.46
N ASP A 3 34.06 7.46 22.41
CA ASP A 3 34.30 7.99 21.08
C ASP A 3 33.01 8.65 20.58
N ALA A 4 33.06 9.96 20.34
CA ALA A 4 31.94 10.71 19.82
C ALA A 4 31.71 10.35 18.35
N ILE A 5 30.50 9.91 18.00
CA ILE A 5 30.10 9.70 16.61
C ILE A 5 29.72 11.07 16.03
N HIS A 6 30.45 11.49 15.00
CA HIS A 6 30.18 12.71 14.25
C HIS A 6 29.53 12.36 12.90
N ILE A 7 28.36 12.93 12.63
CA ILE A 7 27.64 12.80 11.35
C ILE A 7 27.55 14.21 10.77
N ASP A 8 28.34 14.51 9.74
CA ASP A 8 28.49 15.83 9.12
C ASP A 8 27.64 16.01 7.85
N ASP A 9 27.08 14.93 7.32
CA ASP A 9 26.35 14.90 6.05
C ASP A 9 24.82 14.75 6.22
N LEU A 10 24.29 14.76 7.45
CA LEU A 10 22.85 14.53 7.71
C LEU A 10 21.95 15.52 6.95
N ALA A 11 22.31 16.80 6.95
CA ALA A 11 21.56 17.85 6.25
C ALA A 11 21.98 18.01 4.78
N SER A 12 23.13 17.45 4.39
CA SER A 12 23.71 17.57 3.06
C SER A 12 24.41 16.26 2.69
N PRO A 13 23.62 15.22 2.32
CA PRO A 13 24.16 13.89 2.15
C PRO A 13 25.20 13.85 1.03
N VAL A 14 26.33 13.19 1.29
CA VAL A 14 27.36 12.96 0.27
C VAL A 14 27.05 11.67 -0.46
N TYR A 15 26.53 11.80 -1.68
CA TYR A 15 26.10 10.65 -2.46
C TYR A 15 27.26 9.94 -3.16
N SER A 16 27.22 8.61 -3.15
CA SER A 16 28.05 7.78 -4.01
C SER A 16 27.72 7.99 -5.49
N GLU A 17 28.59 7.54 -6.40
CA GLU A 17 28.34 7.61 -7.84
C GLU A 17 27.03 6.91 -8.24
N LEU A 18 26.79 5.71 -7.69
CA LEU A 18 25.54 4.97 -7.91
C LEU A 18 24.32 5.77 -7.44
N GLN A 19 24.37 6.36 -6.24
CA GLN A 19 23.25 7.15 -5.71
C GLN A 19 22.98 8.40 -6.56
N ARG A 20 24.04 9.09 -7.02
CA ARG A 20 23.89 10.23 -7.95
C ARG A 20 23.23 9.80 -9.25
N SER A 21 23.67 8.69 -9.85
CA SER A 21 23.07 8.14 -11.07
C SER A 21 21.57 7.82 -10.88
N ILE A 22 21.19 7.22 -9.75
CA ILE A 22 19.78 6.95 -9.42
C ILE A 22 18.98 8.25 -9.29
N LEU A 23 19.52 9.26 -8.62
CA LEU A 23 18.86 10.56 -8.47
C LEU A 23 18.69 11.27 -9.81
N ASP A 24 19.70 11.22 -10.68
CA ASP A 24 19.65 11.81 -12.01
C ASP A 24 18.63 11.10 -12.91
N TYR A 25 18.60 9.77 -12.89
CA TYR A 25 17.52 9.00 -13.52
C TYR A 25 16.15 9.39 -12.97
N GLY A 26 16.04 9.55 -11.64
CA GLY A 26 14.82 10.03 -11.01
C GLY A 26 14.31 11.33 -11.62
N LYS A 27 15.19 12.30 -11.87
CA LYS A 27 14.82 13.59 -12.49
C LYS A 27 14.24 13.44 -13.90
N THR A 28 14.62 12.39 -14.64
CA THR A 28 14.09 12.16 -15.99
C THR A 28 12.69 11.55 -16.01
N LEU A 29 12.21 11.03 -14.88
CA LEU A 29 10.87 10.44 -14.78
C LEU A 29 9.80 11.54 -14.84
N ALA A 30 8.84 11.37 -15.75
CA ALA A 30 7.60 12.15 -15.74
C ALA A 30 6.53 11.37 -14.96
N VAL A 31 6.05 11.94 -13.86
CA VAL A 31 5.04 11.31 -13.00
C VAL A 31 3.78 12.15 -12.99
N SER A 32 2.71 11.60 -13.57
CA SER A 32 1.38 12.19 -13.46
C SER A 32 0.73 11.79 -12.14
N LEU A 33 0.41 12.77 -11.31
CA LEU A 33 -0.41 12.60 -10.11
C LEU A 33 -1.79 13.17 -10.40
N ASP A 34 -2.56 12.48 -11.24
CA ASP A 34 -3.94 12.84 -11.57
C ASP A 34 -4.88 11.74 -11.08
N ALA A 35 -5.93 12.12 -10.34
CA ALA A 35 -6.88 11.17 -9.77
C ALA A 35 -7.60 10.39 -10.87
N GLY A 36 -8.03 11.08 -11.94
CA GLY A 36 -8.75 10.45 -13.06
C GLY A 36 -7.90 9.43 -13.80
N GLU A 37 -6.63 9.74 -14.08
CA GLU A 37 -5.69 8.80 -14.68
C GLU A 37 -5.46 7.57 -13.80
N ILE A 38 -5.25 7.76 -12.50
CA ILE A 38 -5.04 6.67 -11.56
C ILE A 38 -6.26 5.74 -11.52
N LEU A 39 -7.47 6.28 -11.51
CA LEU A 39 -8.70 5.49 -11.53
C LEU A 39 -8.85 4.72 -12.84
N ARG A 40 -8.68 5.36 -14.00
CA ARG A 40 -8.77 4.69 -15.31
C ARG A 40 -7.74 3.58 -15.47
N GLU A 41 -6.52 3.80 -15.01
CA GLU A 41 -5.48 2.77 -15.02
C GLU A 41 -5.84 1.60 -14.09
N ALA A 42 -6.42 1.89 -12.93
CA ALA A 42 -6.88 0.85 -12.02
C ALA A 42 -8.00 0.01 -12.66
N GLU A 43 -8.98 0.65 -13.31
CA GLU A 43 -10.05 -0.02 -14.05
C GLU A 43 -9.48 -0.96 -15.11
N ALA A 44 -8.59 -0.44 -15.96
CA ALA A 44 -7.96 -1.22 -17.02
C ALA A 44 -7.13 -2.40 -16.47
N ALA A 45 -6.44 -2.21 -15.33
CA ALA A 45 -5.57 -3.22 -14.74
C ALA A 45 -6.32 -4.43 -14.15
N VAL A 46 -7.61 -4.28 -13.79
CA VAL A 46 -8.42 -5.38 -13.22
C VAL A 46 -9.69 -5.68 -14.02
N ALA A 47 -9.95 -4.94 -15.10
CA ALA A 47 -11.14 -5.03 -15.95
C ALA A 47 -12.46 -4.87 -15.16
N LEU A 48 -12.51 -3.89 -14.27
CA LEU A 48 -13.68 -3.53 -13.45
C LEU A 48 -13.84 -2.01 -13.41
N ASP A 49 -15.07 -1.51 -13.26
CA ASP A 49 -15.39 -0.07 -13.25
C ASP A 49 -16.29 0.36 -12.07
N ASP A 50 -16.83 -0.57 -11.29
CA ASP A 50 -17.63 -0.25 -10.09
C ASP A 50 -16.74 0.00 -8.86
N PHE A 51 -16.46 1.27 -8.57
CA PHE A 51 -15.80 1.70 -7.34
C PHE A 51 -16.78 1.85 -6.15
N GLY A 52 -18.09 1.66 -6.34
CA GLY A 52 -19.12 1.98 -5.36
C GLY A 52 -19.21 3.50 -5.09
N SER A 53 -19.28 3.89 -3.81
CA SER A 53 -19.29 5.30 -3.43
C SER A 53 -18.02 6.02 -3.91
N MET A 54 -18.17 7.17 -4.56
CA MET A 54 -17.06 7.99 -5.04
C MET A 54 -16.62 9.08 -4.03
N ASP A 55 -17.07 9.00 -2.77
CA ASP A 55 -16.73 9.98 -1.72
C ASP A 55 -15.22 10.11 -1.43
N PHE A 56 -14.41 9.14 -1.88
CA PHE A 56 -12.96 9.12 -1.66
C PHE A 56 -12.20 9.92 -2.71
N VAL A 57 -12.82 10.21 -3.86
CA VAL A 57 -12.17 10.90 -4.98
C VAL A 57 -11.68 12.28 -4.55
N GLN A 58 -12.48 13.01 -3.76
CA GLN A 58 -12.06 14.30 -3.22
C GLN A 58 -10.76 14.21 -2.38
N ARG A 59 -10.62 13.15 -1.58
CA ARG A 59 -9.40 12.93 -0.76
C ARG A 59 -8.22 12.48 -1.64
N LEU A 60 -8.49 11.72 -2.70
CA LEU A 60 -7.48 11.32 -3.68
C LEU A 60 -6.96 12.53 -4.47
N GLU A 61 -7.85 13.41 -4.93
CA GLU A 61 -7.51 14.67 -5.61
C GLU A 61 -6.64 15.55 -4.72
N LEU A 62 -7.04 15.74 -3.45
CA LEU A 62 -6.26 16.50 -2.48
C LEU A 62 -4.84 15.93 -2.29
N LEU A 63 -4.70 14.61 -2.14
CA LEU A 63 -3.38 13.97 -2.02
C LEU A 63 -2.54 14.16 -3.29
N CYS A 64 -3.15 13.99 -4.46
CA CYS A 64 -2.50 14.22 -5.74
C CYS A 64 -2.00 15.67 -5.88
N ASP A 65 -2.82 16.65 -5.53
CA ASP A 65 -2.49 18.07 -5.61
C ASP A 65 -1.37 18.46 -4.63
N GLU A 66 -1.44 18.01 -3.38
CA GLU A 66 -0.41 18.25 -2.38
C GLU A 66 0.94 17.66 -2.82
N TRP A 67 0.97 16.42 -3.30
CA TRP A 67 2.21 15.77 -3.71
C TRP A 67 2.76 16.29 -5.03
N ARG A 68 1.88 16.70 -5.96
CA ARG A 68 2.30 17.32 -7.23
C ARG A 68 3.07 18.61 -6.97
N ASN A 69 2.57 19.43 -6.04
CA ASN A 69 3.10 20.75 -5.70
C ASN A 69 4.21 20.74 -4.63
N ASN A 70 4.54 19.58 -4.06
CA ASN A 70 5.60 19.46 -3.06
C ASN A 70 7.00 19.47 -3.71
N ALA A 71 7.74 20.57 -3.51
CA ALA A 71 9.09 20.75 -4.04
C ALA A 71 10.14 19.82 -3.40
N SER A 72 9.91 19.35 -2.18
CA SER A 72 10.81 18.44 -1.47
C SER A 72 10.64 16.98 -1.90
N LEU A 73 9.61 16.68 -2.68
CA LEU A 73 9.33 15.35 -3.19
C LEU A 73 9.90 15.17 -4.60
N ASN A 74 10.94 14.36 -4.73
CA ASN A 74 11.51 14.02 -6.03
C ASN A 74 10.61 13.06 -6.81
N ASN A 75 10.87 12.91 -8.12
CA ASN A 75 10.04 12.10 -9.00
C ASN A 75 10.08 10.59 -8.67
N LEU A 76 11.17 10.06 -8.10
CA LEU A 76 11.17 8.67 -7.60
C LEU A 76 10.15 8.48 -6.46
N GLY A 77 10.11 9.44 -5.52
CA GLY A 77 9.12 9.50 -4.47
C GLY A 77 7.70 9.63 -5.02
N LYS A 78 7.48 10.52 -5.99
CA LYS A 78 6.19 10.67 -6.68
C LYS A 78 5.75 9.37 -7.33
N THR A 79 6.64 8.66 -8.03
CA THR A 79 6.34 7.34 -8.63
C THR A 79 5.92 6.34 -7.57
N SER A 80 6.65 6.25 -6.45
CA SER A 80 6.31 5.34 -5.36
C SER A 80 4.93 5.62 -4.76
N LEU A 81 4.61 6.90 -4.53
CA LEU A 81 3.30 7.31 -4.01
C LEU A 81 2.19 7.05 -5.02
N ARG A 82 2.39 7.37 -6.30
CA ARG A 82 1.44 7.06 -7.38
C ARG A 82 1.13 5.56 -7.45
N ASN A 83 2.15 4.71 -7.38
CA ASN A 83 1.97 3.26 -7.39
C ASN A 83 1.12 2.77 -6.21
N LYS A 84 1.25 3.39 -5.03
CA LYS A 84 0.38 3.10 -3.88
C LYS A 84 -1.07 3.52 -4.13
N LEU A 85 -1.29 4.71 -4.69
CA LEU A 85 -2.65 5.17 -5.03
C LEU A 85 -3.31 4.24 -6.06
N SER A 86 -2.57 3.83 -7.08
CA SER A 86 -3.04 2.85 -8.08
C SER A 86 -3.37 1.49 -7.44
N LEU A 87 -2.51 0.98 -6.55
CA LEU A 87 -2.78 -0.24 -5.79
C LEU A 87 -4.08 -0.13 -4.97
N TYR A 88 -4.29 0.97 -4.26
CA TYR A 88 -5.49 1.16 -3.45
C TYR A 88 -6.76 1.31 -4.29
N ALA A 89 -6.68 1.98 -5.44
CA ALA A 89 -7.79 2.07 -6.40
C ALA A 89 -8.16 0.68 -6.95
N ARG A 90 -7.18 -0.12 -7.37
CA ARG A 90 -7.40 -1.51 -7.81
C ARG A 90 -8.02 -2.37 -6.72
N ASN A 91 -7.50 -2.29 -5.49
CA ASN A 91 -8.04 -3.03 -4.35
C ASN A 91 -9.50 -2.64 -4.06
N ARG A 92 -9.86 -1.36 -4.23
CA ARG A 92 -11.26 -0.93 -4.07
C ARG A 92 -12.19 -1.59 -5.09
N LEU A 93 -11.80 -1.62 -6.37
CA LEU A 93 -12.56 -2.31 -7.42
C LEU A 93 -12.74 -3.80 -7.10
N LEU A 94 -11.64 -4.47 -6.73
CA LEU A 94 -11.66 -5.91 -6.41
C LEU A 94 -12.52 -6.23 -5.19
N ILE A 95 -12.45 -5.40 -4.13
CA ILE A 95 -13.30 -5.56 -2.94
C ILE A 95 -14.77 -5.34 -3.31
N ARG A 96 -15.07 -4.32 -4.12
CA ARG A 96 -16.44 -4.03 -4.54
C ARG A 96 -17.03 -5.17 -5.37
N ASP A 97 -16.29 -5.68 -6.34
CA ASP A 97 -16.67 -6.86 -7.12
C ASP A 97 -16.90 -8.09 -6.23
N LEU A 98 -15.99 -8.37 -5.28
CA LEU A 98 -16.14 -9.47 -4.34
C LEU A 98 -17.44 -9.36 -3.53
N LEU A 99 -17.73 -8.19 -2.96
CA LEU A 99 -18.93 -7.96 -2.16
C LEU A 99 -20.21 -8.05 -3.01
N ASN A 100 -20.17 -7.64 -4.27
CA ASN A 100 -21.29 -7.79 -5.20
C ASN A 100 -21.55 -9.27 -5.53
N ARG A 101 -20.50 -10.06 -5.73
CA ARG A 101 -20.60 -11.51 -6.01
C ARG A 101 -20.97 -12.34 -4.78
N HIS A 102 -20.59 -11.87 -3.60
CA HIS A 102 -20.77 -12.56 -2.32
C HIS A 102 -21.49 -11.68 -1.29
N PRO A 103 -22.78 -11.34 -1.52
CA PRO A 103 -23.54 -10.49 -0.62
C PRO A 103 -23.70 -11.10 0.80
N GLU A 104 -23.55 -12.41 0.95
CA GLU A 104 -23.53 -13.11 2.24
C GLU A 104 -22.41 -12.63 3.17
N ILE A 105 -21.33 -12.03 2.64
CA ILE A 105 -20.25 -11.44 3.45
C ILE A 105 -20.80 -10.36 4.39
N HIS A 106 -21.83 -9.61 3.97
CA HIS A 106 -22.47 -8.59 4.80
C HIS A 106 -23.20 -9.17 6.03
N GLN A 107 -23.43 -10.47 6.07
CA GLN A 107 -24.08 -11.16 7.19
C GLN A 107 -23.07 -11.66 8.23
N VAL A 108 -21.77 -11.59 7.96
CA VAL A 108 -20.73 -12.04 8.89
C VAL A 108 -20.64 -11.08 10.08
N GLU A 109 -21.00 -11.57 11.27
CA GLU A 109 -20.89 -10.81 12.52
C GLU A 109 -19.46 -10.84 13.06
N ILE A 110 -18.82 -9.67 13.19
CA ILE A 110 -17.52 -9.53 13.85
C ILE A 110 -17.75 -9.31 15.35
N ARG A 111 -17.68 -10.40 16.13
CA ARG A 111 -17.93 -10.38 17.57
C ARG A 111 -16.66 -10.04 18.36
N ALA A 112 -16.76 -9.04 19.23
CA ALA A 112 -15.69 -8.62 20.15
C ALA A 112 -14.30 -8.43 19.48
N PRO A 113 -14.17 -7.57 18.45
CA PRO A 113 -12.89 -7.31 17.82
C PRO A 113 -11.93 -6.63 18.80
N ILE A 114 -10.66 -7.05 18.79
CA ILE A 114 -9.61 -6.41 19.59
C ILE A 114 -8.83 -5.46 18.69
N ILE A 115 -8.85 -4.17 19.05
CA ILE A 115 -8.18 -3.10 18.30
C ILE A 115 -7.00 -2.59 19.12
N VAL A 116 -5.79 -2.78 18.60
CA VAL A 116 -4.57 -2.22 19.22
C VAL A 116 -4.31 -0.85 18.61
N ALA A 117 -4.37 0.19 19.43
CA ALA A 117 -4.07 1.57 19.04
C ALA A 117 -3.09 2.21 20.02
N GLY A 118 -2.21 3.06 19.51
CA GLY A 118 -1.17 3.75 20.29
C GLY A 118 -0.26 4.57 19.39
N LEU A 119 0.58 5.40 20.01
CA LEU A 119 1.55 6.21 19.26
C LEU A 119 2.54 5.31 18.50
N PRO A 120 3.08 5.77 17.36
CA PRO A 120 4.21 5.11 16.73
C PRO A 120 5.33 4.88 17.76
N ARG A 121 5.95 3.70 17.75
CA ARG A 121 7.04 3.31 18.65
C ARG A 121 6.65 3.10 20.13
N SER A 122 5.37 2.86 20.44
CA SER A 122 4.88 2.52 21.80
C SER A 122 4.78 1.02 22.12
N GLY A 123 5.29 0.15 21.24
CA GLY A 123 5.22 -1.31 21.42
C GLY A 123 3.95 -1.97 20.87
N THR A 124 3.07 -1.23 20.18
CA THR A 124 1.85 -1.79 19.56
C THR A 124 2.13 -2.95 18.60
N THR A 125 3.21 -2.89 17.82
CA THR A 125 3.62 -4.00 16.94
C THR A 125 3.96 -5.27 17.73
N HIS A 126 4.64 -5.13 18.86
CA HIS A 126 4.97 -6.28 19.71
C HIS A 126 3.70 -6.90 20.32
N LEU A 127 2.80 -6.06 20.82
CA LEU A 127 1.51 -6.51 21.35
C LEU A 127 0.66 -7.22 20.29
N LEU A 128 0.55 -6.66 19.08
CA LEU A 128 -0.18 -7.29 17.97
C LEU A 128 0.39 -8.68 17.65
N ASN A 129 1.72 -8.81 17.57
CA ASN A 129 2.38 -10.09 17.27
C ASN A 129 2.19 -11.11 18.40
N LEU A 130 2.23 -10.67 19.66
CA LEU A 130 1.96 -11.54 20.81
C LEU A 130 0.54 -12.10 20.76
N MET A 131 -0.44 -11.26 20.46
CA MET A 131 -1.84 -11.68 20.30
C MET A 131 -2.05 -12.58 19.08
N ALA A 132 -1.38 -12.29 17.97
CA ALA A 132 -1.46 -13.08 16.73
C ALA A 132 -0.94 -14.52 16.89
N ALA A 133 -0.16 -14.82 17.94
CA ALA A 133 0.28 -16.17 18.24
C ALA A 133 -0.86 -17.08 18.77
N ASP A 134 -1.96 -16.50 19.27
CA ASP A 134 -3.13 -17.25 19.73
C ASP A 134 -4.00 -17.65 18.52
N LYS A 135 -4.05 -18.95 18.23
CA LYS A 135 -4.82 -19.52 17.11
C LYS A 135 -6.34 -19.31 17.21
N ARG A 136 -6.86 -18.90 18.36
CA ARG A 136 -8.28 -18.53 18.54
C ARG A 136 -8.59 -17.16 17.97
N LEU A 137 -7.57 -16.32 17.77
CA LEU A 137 -7.68 -14.99 17.19
C LEU A 137 -7.28 -15.03 15.71
N ARG A 138 -7.89 -14.14 14.94
CA ARG A 138 -7.48 -13.88 13.56
C ARG A 138 -6.85 -12.50 13.47
N SER A 139 -5.53 -12.44 13.33
CA SER A 139 -4.80 -11.22 12.95
C SER A 139 -4.78 -11.07 11.44
N LEU A 140 -4.69 -9.84 10.92
CA LEU A 140 -4.48 -9.57 9.49
C LEU A 140 -3.02 -9.87 9.09
N PRO A 141 -2.74 -10.89 8.25
CA PRO A 141 -1.42 -11.12 7.70
C PRO A 141 -1.02 -9.98 6.77
N LEU A 142 0.28 -9.70 6.70
CA LEU A 142 0.82 -8.64 5.86
C LEU A 142 0.40 -8.77 4.39
N TRP A 143 0.43 -9.99 3.85
CA TRP A 143 0.10 -10.24 2.45
C TRP A 143 -1.36 -9.93 2.11
N GLU A 144 -2.30 -10.18 3.03
CA GLU A 144 -3.72 -9.77 2.87
C GLU A 144 -3.89 -8.25 3.01
N SER A 145 -3.02 -7.58 3.78
CA SER A 145 -3.04 -6.12 3.87
C SER A 145 -2.60 -5.45 2.57
N TYR A 146 -1.71 -6.07 1.79
CA TYR A 146 -1.28 -5.55 0.49
C TYR A 146 -2.25 -5.95 -0.62
N GLU A 147 -2.70 -7.20 -0.62
CA GLU A 147 -3.57 -7.78 -1.65
C GLU A 147 -4.78 -8.47 -0.99
N PRO A 148 -5.82 -7.72 -0.59
CA PRO A 148 -6.92 -8.24 0.23
C PRO A 148 -7.80 -9.23 -0.54
N VAL A 149 -7.91 -9.06 -1.86
CA VAL A 149 -8.77 -9.86 -2.73
C VAL A 149 -7.96 -10.30 -3.95
N PRO A 150 -8.02 -11.57 -4.36
CA PRO A 150 -7.40 -12.01 -5.62
C PRO A 150 -8.15 -11.41 -6.80
N THR A 151 -7.45 -11.18 -7.91
CA THR A 151 -8.11 -10.82 -9.17
C THR A 151 -8.98 -11.97 -9.67
N PRO A 152 -10.05 -11.72 -10.45
CA PRO A 152 -10.94 -12.77 -10.94
C PRO A 152 -10.24 -13.89 -11.74
N ALA A 153 -9.13 -13.55 -12.41
CA ALA A 153 -8.31 -14.47 -13.19
C ALA A 153 -7.37 -15.33 -12.34
N GLU A 154 -7.08 -14.94 -11.10
CA GLU A 154 -6.15 -15.65 -10.25
C GLU A 154 -6.71 -16.95 -9.71
N ARG A 155 -5.83 -17.94 -9.60
CA ARG A 155 -6.09 -19.27 -9.06
C ARG A 155 -4.97 -19.63 -8.11
N ALA A 156 -5.27 -20.53 -7.16
CA ALA A 156 -4.25 -21.07 -6.28
C ALA A 156 -3.12 -21.73 -7.08
N LEU A 157 -1.88 -21.56 -6.61
CA LEU A 157 -0.71 -22.21 -7.19
C LEU A 157 -0.72 -23.72 -6.90
N ALA A 158 0.21 -24.45 -7.52
CA ALA A 158 0.44 -25.86 -7.21
C ALA A 158 0.58 -26.06 -5.68
N GLY A 159 -0.14 -27.05 -5.13
CA GLY A 159 -0.18 -27.30 -3.68
C GLY A 159 -1.16 -26.43 -2.89
N GLY A 160 -1.99 -25.61 -3.55
CA GLY A 160 -3.03 -24.81 -2.88
C GLY A 160 -2.52 -23.50 -2.28
N THR A 161 -1.28 -23.10 -2.59
CA THR A 161 -0.70 -21.85 -2.10
C THR A 161 -1.40 -20.65 -2.75
N ASP A 162 -1.80 -19.67 -1.94
CA ASP A 162 -2.36 -18.43 -2.46
C ASP A 162 -1.25 -17.65 -3.22
N PRO A 163 -1.48 -17.24 -4.48
CA PRO A 163 -0.48 -16.50 -5.26
C PRO A 163 -0.09 -15.16 -4.63
N ARG A 164 -1.00 -14.53 -3.87
CA ARG A 164 -0.75 -13.27 -3.15
C ARG A 164 0.25 -13.47 -2.01
N TYR A 165 0.14 -14.58 -1.28
CA TYR A 165 1.11 -14.95 -0.26
C TYR A 165 2.50 -15.13 -0.87
N LYS A 166 2.58 -15.83 -2.02
CA LYS A 166 3.87 -16.07 -2.69
C LYS A 166 4.50 -14.75 -3.17
N ARG A 167 3.73 -13.85 -3.79
CA ARG A 167 4.23 -12.52 -4.18
C ARG A 167 4.75 -11.72 -2.98
N CYS A 168 4.01 -11.72 -1.87
CA CYS A 168 4.45 -11.01 -0.67
C CYS A 168 5.71 -11.62 -0.05
N GLN A 169 5.95 -12.92 -0.22
CA GLN A 169 7.18 -13.58 0.24
C GLN A 169 8.40 -13.22 -0.63
N ASP A 170 8.19 -12.99 -1.93
CA ASP A 170 9.24 -12.73 -2.90
C ASP A 170 9.59 -11.23 -3.07
N ALA A 171 8.78 -10.34 -2.48
CA ALA A 171 8.93 -8.88 -2.53
C ALA A 171 9.90 -8.34 -1.47
#